data_AF-A0A8S2UEA7-F1
#
_entry.id   AF-A0A8S2UEA7-F1
#
_cell.length_a   1.000
_cell.length_b   1.000
_cell.length_c   1.000
_cell.angle_alpha   90.00
_cell.angle_beta   90.00
_cell.angle_gamma   90.00
#
_symmetry.space_group_name_H-M   'P 1'
#
loop_
_entity.id
_entity.type
_entity.pdbx_description
1 polymer ?
#
loop_
_entity_poly.entity_id
_entity_poly.type
_entity_poly.pdbx_seq_one_letter_code
_entity_poly.pdbx_strand_id
1 'polypeptide(L)'
;MGRRFMRPSGSSTLPRGGSSPASTSLSVIEDNAMFDSSDDRDTNNYKLLLDAFIILLQRDRDLLNYVFPTDLQALVFTKLIELPLVHMHEEAQRLCESIERLPQKLDSGKLAIYGIFSILRWFFQSRATFSKFYQESDVTRQQQFTTLSATFEHSAVTCLRAILEEVNSDASPLSQGGNVHPLTSHVLAFMEGLLIYQVTATIIASLFVQQEQRTSSGGLSGAEKGLYDLGAYFARLVRSLYGNLSKKVDGHTARTDTTIRSIFLLNNINYLLKRLEKSPLLALIQRCEPDFKSKYEADFQNTLNEYTKCYSSVIIPIHQMLEYDNNNRLSDAKLRDRDRETLKESFSLVNTAIDTIRQQSEQYIVSDADLRNRLRNEGKNIIVELYKNYYNKFAHKDFTKNREKYIRYEPRQLEIAIGKLFEHHS
;
A
#
# COMPACT_ATOMS: atom_id res chain seq x y z
N MET A 1 -35.25 43.14 52.56
CA MET A 1 -35.58 42.07 53.53
C MET A 1 -35.31 40.73 52.87
N GLY A 2 -34.25 40.05 53.30
CA GLY A 2 -33.85 38.76 52.74
C GLY A 2 -34.62 37.59 53.34
N ARG A 3 -34.81 36.54 52.54
CA ARG A 3 -35.06 35.17 53.01
C ARG A 3 -34.32 34.17 52.12
N ARG A 4 -33.27 33.58 52.70
CA ARG A 4 -32.62 32.32 52.33
C ARG A 4 -33.55 31.15 52.65
N PHE A 5 -33.61 30.13 51.78
CA PHE A 5 -33.86 28.71 52.11
C PHE A 5 -33.24 27.87 50.97
N MET A 6 -32.09 27.22 51.20
CA MET A 6 -31.88 25.82 51.63
C MET A 6 -31.86 24.79 50.48
N ARG A 7 -30.67 24.20 50.28
CA ARG A 7 -30.42 22.94 49.57
C ARG A 7 -30.86 21.75 50.45
N PRO A 8 -31.11 20.58 49.84
CA PRO A 8 -30.76 19.31 50.45
C PRO A 8 -29.67 18.58 49.67
N SER A 9 -28.67 18.13 50.43
CA SER A 9 -27.65 17.14 50.09
C SER A 9 -28.21 15.73 50.19
N GLY A 10 -27.93 14.88 49.20
CA GLY A 10 -28.16 13.44 49.26
C GLY A 10 -26.99 12.71 48.60
N SER A 11 -26.09 12.20 49.43
CA SER A 11 -25.00 11.29 49.05
C SER A 11 -25.49 9.84 49.13
N SER A 12 -25.31 9.07 48.06
CA SER A 12 -25.34 7.61 48.11
C SER A 12 -24.11 7.05 47.40
N THR A 13 -23.19 6.52 48.21
CA THR A 13 -21.99 5.79 47.81
C THR A 13 -22.26 4.28 47.71
N LEU A 14 -21.57 3.64 46.75
CA LEU A 14 -21.04 2.25 46.68
C LEU A 14 -21.56 1.43 45.46
N PRO A 15 -20.80 0.43 44.93
CA PRO A 15 -19.37 0.13 45.09
C PRO A 15 -18.60 -0.04 43.75
N ARG A 16 -17.26 0.04 43.85
CA ARG A 16 -16.28 -0.37 42.83
C ARG A 16 -16.14 -1.91 42.82
N GLY A 17 -16.07 -2.48 41.62
CA GLY A 17 -15.47 -3.80 41.37
C GLY A 17 -15.94 -4.43 40.05
N GLY A 18 -15.03 -4.65 39.10
CA GLY A 18 -15.29 -5.44 37.89
C GLY A 18 -14.52 -4.97 36.66
N SER A 19 -13.25 -5.34 36.57
CA SER A 19 -12.38 -5.19 35.40
C SER A 19 -12.87 -5.98 34.18
N SER A 20 -12.95 -5.33 33.01
CA SER A 20 -12.86 -5.99 31.70
C SER A 20 -12.19 -5.05 30.68
N PRO A 21 -11.18 -5.51 29.90
CA PRO A 21 -10.40 -4.65 29.00
C PRO A 21 -10.87 -4.80 27.55
N ALA A 22 -11.31 -3.70 26.91
CA ALA A 22 -11.29 -3.49 25.45
C ALA A 22 -12.04 -2.20 25.09
N SER A 23 -11.44 -1.03 25.33
CA SER A 23 -11.90 0.24 24.74
C SER A 23 -10.81 1.30 24.82
N THR A 24 -9.72 1.04 24.13
CA THR A 24 -8.66 2.02 23.82
C THR A 24 -8.14 1.56 22.46
N SER A 25 -8.12 2.30 21.37
CA SER A 25 -8.22 3.74 21.17
C SER A 25 -8.37 3.95 19.65
N LEU A 26 -9.60 4.19 19.18
CA LEU A 26 -9.90 4.54 17.78
C LEU A 26 -10.16 6.04 17.61
N SER A 27 -10.42 6.75 18.71
CA SER A 27 -10.75 8.18 18.75
C SER A 27 -9.54 9.12 18.65
N VAL A 28 -8.33 8.59 18.49
CA VAL A 28 -7.09 9.40 18.41
C VAL A 28 -6.63 9.61 16.97
N ILE A 29 -7.20 8.88 16.01
CA ILE A 29 -6.83 8.98 14.58
C ILE A 29 -7.58 10.11 13.87
N GLU A 30 -8.68 10.61 14.44
CA GLU A 30 -9.54 11.62 13.80
C GLU A 30 -8.93 13.03 13.76
N ASP A 31 -7.97 13.36 14.63
CA ASP A 31 -7.53 14.76 14.83
C ASP A 31 -6.23 15.17 14.13
N ASN A 32 -5.55 14.30 13.37
CA ASN A 32 -4.23 14.65 12.82
C ASN A 32 -4.00 14.40 11.32
N ALA A 33 -5.07 14.23 10.54
CA ALA A 33 -4.98 14.15 9.08
C ALA A 33 -5.07 15.56 8.46
N MET A 34 -4.00 16.35 8.57
CA MET A 34 -3.86 17.60 7.83
C MET A 34 -3.56 17.27 6.35
N PHE A 35 -4.62 17.06 5.56
CA PHE A 35 -4.55 16.96 4.11
C PHE A 35 -4.53 18.36 3.48
N ASP A 36 -3.73 18.51 2.43
CA ASP A 36 -3.38 19.79 1.80
C ASP A 36 -4.61 20.61 1.34
N SER A 37 -4.63 21.88 1.73
CA SER A 37 -5.83 22.73 1.79
C SER A 37 -6.28 23.36 0.47
N SER A 38 -5.60 23.11 -0.66
CA SER A 38 -5.95 23.75 -1.94
C SER A 38 -6.95 22.96 -2.79
N ASP A 39 -6.87 21.62 -2.82
CA ASP A 39 -7.82 20.74 -3.55
C ASP A 39 -9.21 20.69 -2.89
N ASP A 40 -9.31 21.24 -1.69
CA ASP A 40 -10.50 21.21 -0.87
C ASP A 40 -11.46 22.37 -1.17
N ARG A 41 -11.03 23.41 -1.90
CA ARG A 41 -11.83 24.64 -2.04
C ARG A 41 -13.16 24.43 -2.75
N ASP A 42 -13.13 23.85 -3.95
CA ASP A 42 -14.33 23.69 -4.77
C ASP A 42 -15.27 22.61 -4.20
N THR A 43 -14.69 21.56 -3.61
CA THR A 43 -15.45 20.56 -2.85
C THR A 43 -16.09 21.16 -1.58
N ASN A 44 -15.37 21.99 -0.83
CA ASN A 44 -15.89 22.64 0.37
C ASN A 44 -16.95 23.67 0.03
N ASN A 45 -16.76 24.45 -1.06
CA ASN A 45 -17.81 25.30 -1.63
C ASN A 45 -19.04 24.45 -2.01
N TYR A 46 -18.77 23.27 -2.59
CA TYR A 46 -19.68 22.15 -2.81
C TYR A 46 -20.64 21.92 -1.62
N LYS A 47 -20.00 21.59 -0.50
CA LYS A 47 -20.66 21.25 0.75
C LYS A 47 -21.35 22.45 1.40
N LEU A 48 -20.77 23.64 1.30
CA LEU A 48 -21.43 24.87 1.77
C LEU A 48 -22.72 25.14 1.00
N LEU A 49 -22.74 24.90 -0.31
CA LEU A 49 -23.95 24.99 -1.11
C LEU A 49 -25.00 23.98 -0.66
N LEU A 50 -24.59 22.73 -0.38
CA LEU A 50 -25.45 21.68 0.15
C LEU A 50 -26.04 22.03 1.53
N ASP A 51 -25.21 22.54 2.45
CA ASP A 51 -25.65 22.98 3.78
C ASP A 51 -26.63 24.16 3.68
N ALA A 52 -26.29 25.17 2.89
CA ALA A 52 -27.16 26.32 2.64
C ALA A 52 -28.50 25.87 2.04
N PHE A 53 -28.48 24.94 1.09
CA PHE A 53 -29.68 24.40 0.48
C PHE A 53 -30.61 23.75 1.52
N ILE A 54 -30.09 22.87 2.39
CA ILE A 54 -30.92 22.24 3.43
C ILE A 54 -31.50 23.27 4.41
N ILE A 55 -30.69 24.23 4.85
CA ILE A 55 -31.12 25.26 5.81
C ILE A 55 -32.23 26.12 5.20
N LEU A 56 -32.05 26.58 3.95
CA LEU A 56 -33.05 27.39 3.25
C LEU A 56 -34.31 26.58 2.97
N LEU A 57 -34.17 25.33 2.53
CA LEU A 57 -35.29 24.42 2.30
C LEU A 57 -36.17 24.24 3.54
N GLN A 58 -35.55 24.13 4.71
CA GLN A 58 -36.25 24.05 5.98
C GLN A 58 -37.05 25.35 6.27
N ARG A 59 -36.45 26.52 6.02
CA ARG A 59 -37.12 27.81 6.21
C ARG A 59 -38.25 28.02 5.22
N ASP A 60 -38.07 27.60 3.99
CA ASP A 60 -39.11 27.64 2.96
C ASP A 60 -40.30 26.75 3.33
N ARG A 61 -40.05 25.57 3.92
CA ARG A 61 -41.13 24.72 4.47
C ARG A 61 -41.86 25.37 5.63
N ASP A 62 -41.14 25.98 6.58
CA ASP A 62 -41.74 26.70 7.71
C ASP A 62 -42.65 27.84 7.21
N LEU A 63 -42.15 28.65 6.26
CA LEU A 63 -42.89 29.76 5.67
C LEU A 63 -44.10 29.29 4.88
N LEU A 64 -43.95 28.21 4.12
CA LEU A 64 -45.01 27.65 3.30
C LEU A 64 -46.18 27.11 4.14
N ASN A 65 -45.87 26.51 5.31
CA ASN A 65 -46.87 26.12 6.29
C ASN A 65 -47.59 27.31 6.93
N TYR A 66 -46.93 28.46 7.04
CA TYR A 66 -47.50 29.69 7.62
C TYR A 66 -48.36 30.48 6.63
N VAL A 67 -47.96 30.53 5.35
CA VAL A 67 -48.55 31.43 4.35
C VAL A 67 -49.61 30.76 3.48
N PHE A 68 -49.44 29.48 3.11
CA PHE A 68 -50.27 28.83 2.10
C PHE A 68 -51.24 27.79 2.71
N PRO A 69 -52.48 27.67 2.20
CA PRO A 69 -53.39 26.58 2.55
C PRO A 69 -52.81 25.22 2.15
N THR A 70 -53.08 24.17 2.96
CA THR A 70 -52.53 22.81 2.82
C THR A 70 -52.59 22.26 1.40
N ASP A 71 -53.69 22.51 0.67
CA ASP A 71 -53.91 21.97 -0.67
C ASP A 71 -52.98 22.58 -1.73
N LEU A 72 -52.43 23.78 -1.48
CA LEU A 72 -51.49 24.47 -2.38
C LEU A 72 -50.02 24.28 -1.98
N GLN A 73 -49.76 23.78 -0.78
CA GLN A 73 -48.43 23.69 -0.20
C GLN A 73 -47.47 22.82 -1.05
N ALA A 74 -47.90 21.64 -1.51
CA ALA A 74 -47.05 20.78 -2.33
C ALA A 74 -46.69 21.41 -3.69
N LEU A 75 -47.66 22.09 -4.33
CA LEU A 75 -47.46 22.76 -5.62
C LEU A 75 -46.47 23.92 -5.51
N VAL A 76 -46.67 24.80 -4.52
CA VAL A 76 -45.80 25.96 -4.29
C VAL A 76 -44.39 25.50 -3.92
N PHE A 77 -44.28 24.48 -3.05
CA PHE A 77 -42.99 23.93 -2.67
C PHE A 77 -42.24 23.42 -3.90
N THR A 78 -42.90 22.60 -4.73
CA THR A 78 -42.32 22.05 -5.96
C THR A 78 -41.73 23.15 -6.85
N LYS A 79 -42.47 24.26 -7.03
CA LYS A 79 -41.99 25.37 -7.87
C LYS A 79 -40.85 26.15 -7.23
N LEU A 80 -40.88 26.34 -5.91
CA LEU A 80 -39.83 27.05 -5.18
C LEU A 80 -38.49 26.33 -5.32
N ILE A 81 -38.48 25.01 -5.19
CA ILE A 81 -37.23 24.26 -5.14
C ILE A 81 -36.67 23.90 -6.53
N GLU A 82 -37.46 24.07 -7.61
CA GLU A 82 -37.13 23.65 -8.99
C GLU A 82 -35.80 24.22 -9.48
N LEU A 83 -35.68 25.54 -9.51
CA LEU A 83 -34.48 26.21 -10.01
C LEU A 83 -33.23 25.95 -9.14
N PRO A 84 -33.29 26.01 -7.80
CA PRO A 84 -32.16 25.62 -6.95
C PRO A 84 -31.64 24.21 -7.19
N LEU A 85 -32.52 23.20 -7.34
CA LEU A 85 -32.07 21.82 -7.60
C LEU A 85 -31.43 21.67 -8.97
N VAL A 86 -31.91 22.38 -10.00
CA VAL A 86 -31.28 22.39 -11.32
C VAL A 86 -29.86 22.97 -11.21
N HIS A 87 -29.70 24.10 -10.53
CA HIS A 87 -28.40 24.73 -10.32
C HIS A 87 -27.43 23.79 -9.58
N MET A 88 -27.89 23.10 -8.53
CA MET A 88 -27.07 22.13 -7.82
C MET A 88 -26.60 20.97 -8.72
N HIS A 89 -27.46 20.47 -9.62
CA HIS A 89 -27.04 19.45 -10.58
C HIS A 89 -25.99 19.96 -11.55
N GLU A 90 -26.15 21.18 -12.07
CA GLU A 90 -25.17 21.77 -12.99
C GLU A 90 -23.80 22.02 -12.32
N GLU A 91 -23.80 22.47 -11.06
CA GLU A 91 -22.56 22.62 -10.27
C GLU A 91 -21.93 21.26 -9.95
N ALA A 92 -22.73 20.25 -9.60
CA ALA A 92 -22.25 18.89 -9.34
C ALA A 92 -21.58 18.28 -10.58
N GLN A 93 -22.21 18.42 -11.75
CA GLN A 93 -21.66 17.96 -13.02
C GLN A 93 -20.35 18.67 -13.34
N ARG A 94 -20.30 20.00 -13.22
CA ARG A 94 -19.07 20.78 -13.45
C ARG A 94 -17.93 20.35 -12.52
N LEU A 95 -18.21 20.15 -11.24
CA LEU A 95 -17.23 19.70 -10.27
C LEU A 95 -16.72 18.29 -10.60
N CYS A 96 -17.62 17.34 -10.88
CA CYS A 96 -17.24 15.97 -11.23
C CYS A 96 -16.41 15.93 -12.53
N GLU A 97 -16.83 16.64 -13.58
CA GLU A 97 -16.06 16.74 -14.83
C GLU A 97 -14.67 17.35 -14.61
N SER A 98 -14.56 18.37 -13.76
CA SER A 98 -13.27 18.98 -13.43
C SER A 98 -12.34 17.99 -12.74
N ILE A 99 -12.86 17.23 -11.77
CA ILE A 99 -12.07 16.22 -11.03
C ILE A 99 -11.68 15.05 -11.95
N GLU A 100 -12.57 14.61 -12.83
CA GLU A 100 -12.29 13.53 -13.78
C GLU A 100 -11.25 13.92 -14.84
N ARG A 101 -11.12 15.22 -15.14
CA ARG A 101 -10.08 15.76 -16.04
C ARG A 101 -8.72 15.94 -15.38
N LEU A 102 -8.62 15.86 -14.05
CA LEU A 102 -7.34 15.99 -13.36
C LEU A 102 -6.35 14.90 -13.82
N PRO A 103 -5.04 15.18 -13.80
CA PRO A 103 -4.04 14.18 -14.14
C PRO A 103 -4.25 12.92 -13.33
N GLN A 104 -4.29 11.78 -14.01
CA GLN A 104 -4.38 10.46 -13.39
C GLN A 104 -3.01 10.08 -12.81
N LYS A 105 -2.52 10.86 -11.85
CA LYS A 105 -1.34 10.55 -11.07
C LYS A 105 -1.67 10.53 -9.59
N LEU A 106 -1.33 9.43 -8.93
CA LEU A 106 -1.52 9.22 -7.49
C LEU A 106 -0.74 10.20 -6.60
N ASP A 107 0.31 10.86 -7.11
CA ASP A 107 1.15 11.80 -6.36
C ASP A 107 0.65 13.25 -6.37
N SER A 108 -0.08 13.69 -7.39
CA SER A 108 -0.41 15.11 -7.58
C SER A 108 -1.86 15.44 -7.95
N GLY A 109 -2.70 14.46 -8.29
CA GLY A 109 -4.07 14.75 -8.81
C GLY A 109 -5.21 13.99 -8.14
N LYS A 110 -4.92 12.98 -7.31
CA LYS A 110 -5.94 12.02 -6.83
C LYS A 110 -6.31 12.17 -5.37
N LEU A 111 -5.88 13.23 -4.70
CA LEU A 111 -6.48 13.67 -3.44
C LEU A 111 -7.89 14.25 -3.66
N ALA A 112 -8.18 14.77 -4.85
CA ALA A 112 -9.51 15.28 -5.21
C ALA A 112 -10.65 14.24 -5.09
N ILE A 113 -10.35 12.93 -5.21
CA ILE A 113 -11.34 11.88 -4.95
C ILE A 113 -11.83 11.91 -3.50
N TYR A 114 -10.99 12.30 -2.55
CA TYR A 114 -11.41 12.47 -1.15
C TYR A 114 -12.42 13.60 -1.01
N GLY A 115 -12.35 14.61 -1.88
CA GLY A 115 -13.37 15.64 -1.97
C GLY A 115 -14.75 15.07 -2.36
N ILE A 116 -14.79 14.26 -3.43
CA ILE A 116 -16.01 13.54 -3.83
C ILE A 116 -16.51 12.66 -2.68
N PHE A 117 -15.62 11.95 -1.99
CA PHE A 117 -15.99 11.09 -0.85
C PHE A 117 -16.52 11.90 0.34
N SER A 118 -16.01 13.11 0.56
CA SER A 118 -16.48 14.06 1.57
C SER A 118 -17.90 14.56 1.26
N ILE A 119 -18.18 14.86 0.00
CA ILE A 119 -19.52 15.22 -0.49
C ILE A 119 -20.49 14.03 -0.35
N LEU A 120 -20.08 12.84 -0.77
CA LEU A 120 -20.90 11.63 -0.63
C LEU A 120 -21.20 11.29 0.82
N ARG A 121 -20.20 11.43 1.71
CA ARG A 121 -20.40 11.28 3.16
C ARG A 121 -21.49 12.24 3.65
N TRP A 122 -21.47 13.49 3.19
CA TRP A 122 -22.52 14.46 3.50
C TRP A 122 -23.89 13.97 3.00
N PHE A 123 -24.01 13.48 1.76
CA PHE A 123 -25.26 12.95 1.22
C PHE A 123 -25.80 11.79 2.08
N PHE A 124 -24.93 10.86 2.46
CA PHE A 124 -25.32 9.70 3.26
C PHE A 124 -25.73 10.07 4.69
N GLN A 125 -25.08 11.06 5.31
CA GLN A 125 -25.43 11.57 6.63
C GLN A 125 -26.73 12.40 6.61
N SER A 126 -26.94 13.18 5.56
CA SER A 126 -28.08 14.10 5.43
C SER A 126 -29.34 13.44 4.87
N ARG A 127 -29.27 12.20 4.37
CA ARG A 127 -30.39 11.50 3.70
C ARG A 127 -31.67 11.46 4.52
N ALA A 128 -31.59 11.16 5.82
CA ALA A 128 -32.75 11.06 6.69
C ALA A 128 -33.37 12.43 7.03
N THR A 129 -32.54 13.48 7.06
CA THR A 129 -33.01 14.87 7.22
C THR A 129 -33.71 15.31 5.94
N PHE A 130 -33.09 15.02 4.80
CA PHE A 130 -33.61 15.37 3.49
C PHE A 130 -34.97 14.72 3.21
N SER A 131 -35.13 13.42 3.52
CA SER A 131 -36.39 12.71 3.31
C SER A 131 -37.57 13.30 4.08
N LYS A 132 -37.34 14.02 5.19
CA LYS A 132 -38.41 14.66 5.98
C LYS A 132 -38.98 15.90 5.30
N PHE A 133 -38.26 16.51 4.36
CA PHE A 133 -38.72 17.71 3.66
C PHE A 133 -39.66 17.42 2.49
N TYR A 134 -39.86 16.15 2.13
CA TYR A 134 -40.73 15.74 1.03
C TYR A 134 -41.97 15.04 1.58
N GLN A 135 -43.14 15.43 1.08
CA GLN A 135 -44.37 14.68 1.33
C GLN A 135 -44.40 13.44 0.43
N GLU A 136 -45.28 12.47 0.72
CA GLU A 136 -45.42 11.24 -0.10
C GLU A 136 -45.77 11.54 -1.57
N SER A 137 -46.37 12.69 -1.84
CA SER A 137 -46.70 13.20 -3.18
C SER A 137 -45.50 13.75 -3.96
N ASP A 138 -44.36 14.02 -3.31
CA ASP A 138 -43.19 14.68 -3.92
C ASP A 138 -42.15 13.68 -4.50
N VAL A 139 -42.60 12.54 -5.06
CA VAL A 139 -41.75 11.42 -5.52
C VAL A 139 -40.69 11.86 -6.55
N THR A 140 -41.08 12.68 -7.53
CA THR A 140 -40.15 13.16 -8.58
C THR A 140 -38.98 13.96 -8.02
N ARG A 141 -39.18 14.68 -6.91
CA ARG A 141 -38.13 15.53 -6.30
C ARG A 141 -37.20 14.73 -5.40
N GLN A 142 -37.74 13.74 -4.69
CA GLN A 142 -36.91 12.73 -4.00
C GLN A 142 -36.00 12.00 -5.00
N GLN A 143 -36.52 11.70 -6.20
CA GLN A 143 -35.74 11.12 -7.27
C GLN A 143 -34.63 12.05 -7.77
N GLN A 144 -34.89 13.35 -7.94
CA GLN A 144 -33.86 14.32 -8.35
C GLN A 144 -32.68 14.40 -7.36
N PHE A 145 -32.94 14.41 -6.05
CA PHE A 145 -31.83 14.40 -5.08
C PHE A 145 -31.07 13.07 -5.07
N THR A 146 -31.78 11.96 -5.30
CA THR A 146 -31.14 10.65 -5.50
C THR A 146 -30.25 10.67 -6.74
N THR A 147 -30.70 11.30 -7.84
CA THR A 147 -29.90 11.51 -9.04
C THR A 147 -28.66 12.37 -8.77
N LEU A 148 -28.77 13.40 -7.93
CA LEU A 148 -27.63 14.24 -7.54
C LEU A 148 -26.55 13.45 -6.81
N SER A 149 -26.95 12.62 -5.82
CA SER A 149 -26.02 11.68 -5.15
C SER A 149 -25.40 10.73 -6.16
N ALA A 150 -26.22 10.17 -7.06
CA ALA A 150 -25.77 9.23 -8.08
C ALA A 150 -24.72 9.84 -9.05
N THR A 151 -24.75 11.16 -9.31
CA THR A 151 -23.70 11.84 -10.08
C THR A 151 -22.33 11.72 -9.42
N PHE A 152 -22.23 12.00 -8.11
CA PHE A 152 -20.99 11.85 -7.36
C PHE A 152 -20.59 10.38 -7.19
N GLU A 153 -21.55 9.48 -6.99
CA GLU A 153 -21.28 8.04 -6.92
C GLU A 153 -20.67 7.51 -8.22
N HIS A 154 -21.23 7.92 -9.37
CA HIS A 154 -20.71 7.58 -10.68
C HIS A 154 -19.27 8.09 -10.86
N SER A 155 -19.04 9.37 -10.53
CA SER A 155 -17.72 9.98 -10.64
C SER A 155 -16.69 9.28 -9.75
N ALA A 156 -17.05 8.97 -8.50
CA ALA A 156 -16.20 8.22 -7.58
C ALA A 156 -15.81 6.84 -8.13
N VAL A 157 -16.77 6.09 -8.71
CA VAL A 157 -16.50 4.78 -9.33
C VAL A 157 -15.57 4.92 -10.55
N THR A 158 -15.78 5.94 -11.38
CA THR A 158 -14.89 6.27 -12.51
C THR A 158 -13.47 6.58 -12.04
N CYS A 159 -13.30 7.37 -10.98
CA CYS A 159 -12.00 7.63 -10.39
C CYS A 159 -11.34 6.35 -9.86
N LEU A 160 -12.05 5.48 -9.13
CA LEU A 160 -11.50 4.21 -8.63
C LEU A 160 -11.00 3.31 -9.77
N ARG A 161 -11.71 3.30 -10.91
CA ARG A 161 -11.32 2.58 -12.12
C ARG A 161 -10.04 3.15 -12.74
N ALA A 162 -10.00 4.47 -12.91
CA ALA A 162 -8.84 5.17 -13.45
C ALA A 162 -7.59 4.99 -12.57
N ILE A 163 -7.74 4.92 -11.24
CA ILE A 163 -6.64 4.59 -10.32
C ILE A 163 -6.09 3.20 -10.58
N LEU A 164 -6.98 2.22 -10.74
CA LEU A 164 -6.53 0.86 -11.01
C LEU A 164 -5.80 0.74 -12.36
N GLU A 165 -6.30 1.43 -13.39
CA GLU A 165 -5.67 1.48 -14.72
C GLU A 165 -4.31 2.17 -14.67
N GLU A 166 -4.19 3.28 -13.95
CA GLU A 166 -2.92 3.98 -13.72
C GLU A 166 -1.90 3.05 -13.05
N VAL A 167 -2.27 2.41 -11.94
CA VAL A 167 -1.37 1.49 -11.22
C VAL A 167 -0.90 0.35 -12.13
N ASN A 168 -1.79 -0.16 -12.99
CA ASN A 168 -1.45 -1.23 -13.91
C ASN A 168 -0.55 -0.77 -15.08
N SER A 169 -0.65 0.49 -15.51
CA SER A 169 0.02 1.06 -16.68
C SER A 169 1.13 2.07 -16.37
N ASP A 170 1.43 2.32 -15.09
CA ASP A 170 2.45 3.28 -14.67
C ASP A 170 3.78 2.99 -15.38
N ALA A 171 4.27 4.01 -16.08
CA ALA A 171 5.48 3.97 -16.89
C ALA A 171 6.67 4.66 -16.20
N SER A 172 6.51 5.08 -14.93
CA SER A 172 7.57 5.72 -14.16
C SER A 172 8.83 4.83 -14.11
N PRO A 173 10.03 5.40 -14.25
CA PRO A 173 11.27 4.62 -14.31
C PRO A 173 11.54 3.91 -12.98
N LEU A 174 12.22 2.76 -13.06
CA LEU A 174 12.69 2.06 -11.86
C LEU A 174 13.71 2.94 -11.10
N SER A 175 13.63 2.93 -9.77
CA SER A 175 14.66 3.53 -8.91
C SER A 175 16.03 2.95 -9.28
N GLN A 176 17.12 3.72 -9.34
CA GLN A 176 18.41 3.15 -9.82
C GLN A 176 18.95 2.05 -8.89
N GLY A 177 18.98 2.28 -7.58
CA GLY A 177 19.54 1.33 -6.60
C GLY A 177 18.59 0.24 -6.10
N GLY A 178 17.41 0.10 -6.67
CA GLY A 178 16.46 -0.95 -6.27
C GLY A 178 15.63 -0.61 -5.03
N ASN A 179 15.62 0.65 -4.60
CA ASN A 179 14.76 1.10 -3.51
C ASN A 179 13.26 0.93 -3.84
N VAL A 180 12.41 1.03 -2.82
CA VAL A 180 10.94 1.03 -2.93
C VAL A 180 10.51 2.01 -4.02
N HIS A 181 9.62 1.57 -4.90
CA HIS A 181 9.08 2.39 -5.98
C HIS A 181 8.05 3.39 -5.42
N PRO A 182 8.04 4.67 -5.83
CA PRO A 182 7.07 5.66 -5.34
C PRO A 182 5.61 5.20 -5.47
N LEU A 183 5.26 4.58 -6.60
CA LEU A 183 3.94 3.96 -6.82
C LEU A 183 3.50 3.04 -5.66
N THR A 184 4.39 2.24 -5.10
CA THR A 184 4.09 1.36 -3.94
C THR A 184 3.63 2.18 -2.74
N SER A 185 4.35 3.26 -2.43
CA SER A 185 3.99 4.15 -1.32
C SER A 185 2.70 4.92 -1.59
N HIS A 186 2.48 5.38 -2.82
CA HIS A 186 1.26 6.13 -3.17
C HIS A 186 0.01 5.25 -3.15
N VAL A 187 0.10 4.00 -3.64
CA VAL A 187 -1.02 3.04 -3.57
C VAL A 187 -1.41 2.78 -2.11
N LEU A 188 -0.43 2.56 -1.23
CA LEU A 188 -0.69 2.36 0.19
C LEU A 188 -1.29 3.59 0.87
N ALA A 189 -0.73 4.78 0.62
CA ALA A 189 -1.26 6.03 1.15
C ALA A 189 -2.70 6.27 0.67
N PHE A 190 -2.99 5.97 -0.60
CA PHE A 190 -4.32 6.06 -1.15
C PHE A 190 -5.31 5.12 -0.43
N MET A 191 -4.93 3.85 -0.27
CA MET A 191 -5.74 2.85 0.43
C MET A 191 -6.02 3.25 1.88
N GLU A 192 -4.99 3.74 2.59
CA GLU A 192 -5.12 4.24 3.96
C GLU A 192 -6.03 5.47 4.03
N GLY A 193 -5.91 6.41 3.10
CA GLY A 193 -6.78 7.58 3.05
C GLY A 193 -8.25 7.21 2.78
N LEU A 194 -8.53 6.14 2.01
CA LEU A 194 -9.91 5.66 1.84
C LEU A 194 -10.52 5.13 3.16
N LEU A 195 -9.70 4.70 4.12
CA LEU A 195 -10.21 4.27 5.43
C LEU A 195 -10.77 5.43 6.27
N ILE A 196 -10.33 6.67 6.05
CA ILE A 196 -10.93 7.86 6.68
C ILE A 196 -12.41 7.99 6.28
N TYR A 197 -12.75 7.50 5.08
CA TYR A 197 -14.09 7.52 4.52
C TYR A 197 -14.69 6.10 4.45
N GLN A 198 -14.36 5.21 5.39
CA GLN A 198 -14.66 3.77 5.30
C GLN A 198 -16.10 3.46 4.85
N VAL A 199 -17.12 4.10 5.44
CA VAL A 199 -18.53 3.88 5.08
C VAL A 199 -18.80 4.24 3.61
N THR A 200 -18.35 5.43 3.19
CA THR A 200 -18.46 5.89 1.81
C THR A 200 -17.68 4.98 0.87
N ALA A 201 -16.42 4.65 1.20
CA ALA A 201 -15.55 3.78 0.42
C ALA A 201 -16.16 2.39 0.23
N THR A 202 -16.79 1.84 1.26
CA THR A 202 -17.52 0.58 1.20
C THR A 202 -18.69 0.66 0.21
N ILE A 203 -19.51 1.71 0.25
CA ILE A 203 -20.65 1.87 -0.67
C ILE A 203 -20.13 2.00 -2.12
N ILE A 204 -19.13 2.85 -2.35
CA ILE A 204 -18.57 3.08 -3.69
C ILE A 204 -17.85 1.83 -4.21
N ALA A 205 -17.12 1.09 -3.38
CA ALA A 205 -16.51 -0.17 -3.77
C ALA A 205 -17.57 -1.21 -4.17
N SER A 206 -18.70 -1.28 -3.47
CA SER A 206 -19.82 -2.14 -3.88
C SER A 206 -20.38 -1.75 -5.24
N LEU A 207 -20.56 -0.46 -5.52
CA LEU A 207 -21.02 0.01 -6.83
C LEU A 207 -20.01 -0.31 -7.93
N PHE A 208 -18.71 -0.12 -7.66
CA PHE A 208 -17.63 -0.49 -8.56
C PHE A 208 -17.66 -1.98 -8.90
N VAL A 209 -17.74 -2.85 -7.89
CA VAL A 209 -17.76 -4.31 -8.07
C VAL A 209 -19.02 -4.78 -8.79
N GLN A 210 -20.19 -4.19 -8.49
CA GLN A 210 -21.45 -4.48 -9.18
C GLN A 210 -21.36 -4.19 -10.68
N GLN A 211 -20.78 -3.06 -11.07
CA GLN A 211 -20.60 -2.69 -12.48
C GLN A 211 -19.67 -3.63 -13.24
N GLU A 212 -18.69 -4.22 -12.55
CA GLU A 212 -17.73 -5.12 -13.20
C GLU A 212 -18.19 -6.58 -13.31
N GLN A 213 -19.30 -6.98 -12.69
CA GLN A 213 -19.83 -8.36 -12.71
C GLN A 213 -18.82 -9.47 -12.33
N ARG A 214 -17.78 -9.14 -11.56
CA ARG A 214 -16.58 -10.00 -11.41
C ARG A 214 -16.50 -10.82 -10.13
N THR A 215 -17.45 -10.73 -9.21
CA THR A 215 -17.40 -11.49 -7.95
C THR A 215 -18.78 -11.96 -7.47
N SER A 216 -18.92 -13.26 -7.23
CA SER A 216 -20.02 -13.83 -6.46
C SER A 216 -19.74 -13.65 -4.96
N SER A 217 -20.39 -12.68 -4.32
CA SER A 217 -20.17 -12.32 -2.90
C SER A 217 -20.73 -13.36 -1.89
N GLY A 218 -20.80 -14.64 -2.26
CA GLY A 218 -21.10 -15.74 -1.33
C GLY A 218 -22.33 -15.55 -0.43
N GLY A 219 -23.43 -14.97 -0.94
CA GLY A 219 -24.64 -14.72 -0.15
C GLY A 219 -24.55 -13.58 0.87
N LEU A 220 -23.43 -12.85 0.94
CA LEU A 220 -23.28 -11.68 1.81
C LEU A 220 -24.23 -10.55 1.39
N SER A 221 -24.74 -9.80 2.38
CA SER A 221 -25.63 -8.66 2.17
C SER A 221 -25.25 -7.46 3.05
N GLY A 222 -25.79 -6.29 2.73
CA GLY A 222 -25.62 -5.08 3.54
C GLY A 222 -24.16 -4.66 3.76
N ALA A 223 -23.84 -4.23 4.98
CA ALA A 223 -22.53 -3.72 5.35
C ALA A 223 -21.40 -4.76 5.20
N GLU A 224 -21.69 -6.04 5.42
CA GLU A 224 -20.69 -7.11 5.31
C GLU A 224 -20.25 -7.33 3.86
N LYS A 225 -21.21 -7.30 2.92
CA LYS A 225 -20.90 -7.31 1.48
C LYS A 225 -20.07 -6.09 1.10
N GLY A 226 -20.40 -4.94 1.66
CA GLY A 226 -19.68 -3.71 1.38
C GLY A 226 -18.22 -3.69 1.84
N LEU A 227 -17.94 -4.25 3.03
CA LEU A 227 -16.57 -4.42 3.51
C LEU A 227 -15.81 -5.48 2.69
N TYR A 228 -16.50 -6.53 2.24
CA TYR A 228 -15.95 -7.54 1.33
C TYR A 228 -15.54 -6.90 -0.01
N ASP A 229 -16.43 -6.11 -0.62
CA ASP A 229 -16.17 -5.44 -1.91
C ASP A 229 -15.01 -4.44 -1.82
N LEU A 230 -14.91 -3.70 -0.70
CA LEU A 230 -13.77 -2.81 -0.43
C LEU A 230 -12.46 -3.60 -0.31
N GLY A 231 -12.47 -4.72 0.43
CA GLY A 231 -11.34 -5.64 0.51
C GLY A 231 -10.94 -6.18 -0.87
N ALA A 232 -11.90 -6.53 -1.72
CA ALA A 232 -11.66 -7.03 -3.06
C ALA A 232 -11.04 -5.98 -3.98
N TYR A 233 -11.49 -4.73 -3.88
CA TYR A 233 -10.89 -3.59 -4.59
C TYR A 233 -9.43 -3.38 -4.17
N PHE A 234 -9.16 -3.38 -2.86
CA PHE A 234 -7.81 -3.29 -2.30
C PHE A 234 -6.89 -4.43 -2.74
N ALA A 235 -7.38 -5.67 -2.68
CA ALA A 235 -6.63 -6.83 -3.16
C ALA A 235 -6.25 -6.68 -4.65
N ARG A 236 -7.15 -6.13 -5.46
CA ARG A 236 -6.90 -5.89 -6.88
C ARG A 236 -5.90 -4.78 -7.13
N LEU A 237 -5.95 -3.68 -6.37
CA LEU A 237 -4.93 -2.64 -6.44
C LEU A 237 -3.53 -3.18 -6.16
N VAL A 238 -3.39 -3.98 -5.10
CA VAL A 238 -2.09 -4.58 -4.74
C VAL A 238 -1.62 -5.58 -5.79
N ARG A 239 -2.52 -6.39 -6.37
CA ARG A 239 -2.18 -7.28 -7.50
C ARG A 239 -1.75 -6.51 -8.75
N SER A 240 -2.47 -5.43 -9.10
CA SER A 240 -2.11 -4.57 -10.22
C SER A 240 -0.76 -3.89 -10.01
N LEU A 241 -0.49 -3.40 -8.78
CA LEU A 241 0.79 -2.83 -8.39
C LEU A 241 1.91 -3.86 -8.56
N TYR A 242 1.78 -5.01 -7.92
CA TYR A 242 2.80 -6.06 -7.99
C TYR A 242 3.05 -6.52 -9.43
N GLY A 243 1.99 -6.77 -10.20
CA GLY A 243 2.10 -7.14 -11.61
C GLY A 243 2.78 -6.08 -12.47
N ASN A 244 2.54 -4.79 -12.22
CA ASN A 244 3.24 -3.69 -12.89
C ASN A 244 4.74 -3.68 -12.52
N LEU A 245 5.07 -3.77 -11.23
CA LEU A 245 6.46 -3.80 -10.76
C LEU A 245 7.24 -5.00 -11.34
N SER A 246 6.64 -6.19 -11.37
CA SER A 246 7.25 -7.38 -11.96
C SER A 246 7.49 -7.20 -13.46
N LYS A 247 6.50 -6.69 -14.22
CA LYS A 247 6.67 -6.42 -15.67
C LYS A 247 7.78 -5.41 -15.94
N LYS A 248 7.92 -4.35 -15.14
CA LYS A 248 9.02 -3.37 -15.27
C LYS A 248 10.38 -4.02 -15.08
N VAL A 249 10.46 -4.96 -14.16
CA VAL A 249 11.67 -5.73 -13.87
C VAL A 249 11.99 -6.73 -14.99
N ASP A 250 10.98 -7.28 -15.67
CA ASP A 250 11.13 -8.25 -16.77
C ASP A 250 11.33 -7.61 -18.16
N GLY A 251 10.87 -6.37 -18.34
CA GLY A 251 10.94 -5.55 -19.56
C GLY A 251 12.36 -5.05 -19.92
N HIS A 252 13.29 -5.98 -20.09
CA HIS A 252 14.46 -6.00 -20.99
C HIS A 252 15.36 -4.77 -21.25
N THR A 253 15.33 -3.67 -20.50
CA THR A 253 16.31 -2.57 -20.68
C THR A 253 16.87 -1.92 -19.41
N ALA A 254 16.21 -2.02 -18.26
CA ALA A 254 16.66 -1.27 -17.08
C ALA A 254 17.73 -1.98 -16.21
N ARG A 255 17.73 -3.33 -16.17
CA ARG A 255 18.53 -4.12 -15.23
C ARG A 255 18.92 -5.48 -15.81
N THR A 256 20.12 -5.58 -16.37
CA THR A 256 20.67 -6.86 -16.88
C THR A 256 20.99 -7.84 -15.75
N ASP A 257 21.26 -7.34 -14.56
CA ASP A 257 21.60 -8.13 -13.38
C ASP A 257 20.33 -8.60 -12.64
N THR A 258 20.18 -9.92 -12.50
CA THR A 258 19.06 -10.54 -11.77
C THR A 258 19.07 -10.22 -10.28
N THR A 259 20.23 -9.90 -9.70
CA THR A 259 20.37 -9.59 -8.27
C THR A 259 19.64 -8.30 -7.91
N ILE A 260 19.85 -7.23 -8.67
CA ILE A 260 19.19 -5.94 -8.43
C ILE A 260 17.68 -6.00 -8.71
N ARG A 261 17.26 -6.86 -9.66
CA ARG A 261 15.85 -7.16 -9.92
C ARG A 261 15.19 -7.78 -8.68
N SER A 262 15.83 -8.79 -8.09
CA SER A 262 15.37 -9.43 -6.86
C SER A 262 15.34 -8.46 -5.68
N ILE A 263 16.40 -7.66 -5.48
CA ILE A 263 16.46 -6.65 -4.40
C ILE A 263 15.32 -5.65 -4.51
N PHE A 264 15.04 -5.17 -5.73
CA PHE A 264 13.94 -4.25 -5.97
C PHE A 264 12.59 -4.84 -5.58
N LEU A 265 12.31 -6.07 -6.01
CA LEU A 265 11.06 -6.75 -5.65
C LEU A 265 10.98 -7.01 -4.13
N LEU A 266 12.08 -7.46 -3.51
CA LEU A 266 12.15 -7.70 -2.06
C LEU A 266 11.87 -6.42 -1.25
N ASN A 267 12.43 -5.28 -1.65
CA ASN A 267 12.16 -3.99 -1.02
C ASN A 267 10.67 -3.63 -1.10
N ASN A 268 10.05 -3.77 -2.28
CA ASN A 268 8.66 -3.42 -2.48
C ASN A 268 7.69 -4.38 -1.76
N ILE A 269 7.93 -5.69 -1.83
CA ILE A 269 7.10 -6.69 -1.12
C ILE A 269 7.22 -6.50 0.40
N ASN A 270 8.44 -6.31 0.93
CA ASN A 270 8.66 -6.09 2.36
C ASN A 270 7.96 -4.80 2.84
N TYR A 271 8.09 -3.71 2.08
CA TYR A 271 7.43 -2.44 2.40
C TYR A 271 5.90 -2.60 2.40
N LEU A 272 5.36 -3.27 1.36
CA LEU A 272 3.95 -3.59 1.23
C LEU A 272 3.43 -4.39 2.42
N LEU A 273 4.04 -5.54 2.73
CA LEU A 273 3.61 -6.41 3.83
C LEU A 273 3.67 -5.68 5.18
N LYS A 274 4.79 -5.02 5.50
CA LYS A 274 4.94 -4.27 6.76
C LYS A 274 3.91 -3.17 6.91
N ARG A 275 3.52 -2.48 5.83
CA ARG A 275 2.49 -1.43 5.86
C ARG A 275 1.09 -2.01 6.01
N LEU A 276 0.77 -3.07 5.26
CA LEU A 276 -0.52 -3.74 5.35
C LEU A 276 -0.75 -4.31 6.76
N GLU A 277 0.25 -4.95 7.37
CA GLU A 277 0.17 -5.51 8.73
C GLU A 277 -0.05 -4.47 9.83
N LYS A 278 0.45 -3.25 9.64
CA LYS A 278 0.28 -2.14 10.58
C LYS A 278 -1.05 -1.42 10.43
N SER A 279 -1.89 -1.83 9.50
CA SER A 279 -3.15 -1.17 9.15
C SER A 279 -4.31 -2.17 9.14
N PRO A 280 -5.57 -1.71 9.25
CA PRO A 280 -6.72 -2.59 9.07
C PRO A 280 -6.92 -3.05 7.61
N LEU A 281 -6.09 -2.57 6.67
CA LEU A 281 -6.15 -2.96 5.26
C LEU A 281 -5.96 -4.47 5.08
N LEU A 282 -5.00 -5.07 5.80
CA LEU A 282 -4.75 -6.50 5.69
C LEU A 282 -5.98 -7.30 6.09
N ALA A 283 -6.58 -6.96 7.24
CA ALA A 283 -7.79 -7.62 7.73
C ALA A 283 -8.95 -7.48 6.74
N LEU A 284 -9.13 -6.31 6.11
CA LEU A 284 -10.16 -6.10 5.08
C LEU A 284 -9.93 -6.96 3.84
N ILE A 285 -8.69 -6.99 3.33
CA ILE A 285 -8.32 -7.82 2.17
C ILE A 285 -8.56 -9.31 2.48
N GLN A 286 -8.20 -9.76 3.68
CA GLN A 286 -8.36 -11.17 4.06
C GLN A 286 -9.82 -11.62 4.22
N ARG A 287 -10.79 -10.69 4.28
CA ARG A 287 -12.23 -11.05 4.23
C ARG A 287 -12.61 -11.66 2.87
N CYS A 288 -11.98 -11.20 1.79
CA CYS A 288 -12.23 -11.71 0.45
C CYS A 288 -11.16 -12.69 -0.05
N GLU A 289 -9.93 -12.55 0.43
CA GLU A 289 -8.80 -13.40 0.05
C GLU A 289 -8.01 -13.84 1.29
N PRO A 290 -8.45 -14.90 2.02
CA PRO A 290 -7.85 -15.31 3.29
C PRO A 290 -6.34 -15.57 3.21
N ASP A 291 -5.91 -16.19 2.10
CA ASP A 291 -4.50 -16.56 1.85
C ASP A 291 -3.65 -15.43 1.26
N PHE A 292 -4.18 -14.19 1.18
CA PHE A 292 -3.51 -13.07 0.54
C PHE A 292 -2.09 -12.85 1.08
N LYS A 293 -1.95 -12.77 2.40
CA LYS A 293 -0.63 -12.59 3.04
C LYS A 293 0.33 -13.72 2.68
N SER A 294 -0.11 -14.96 2.84
CA SER A 294 0.70 -16.16 2.58
C SER A 294 1.21 -16.21 1.14
N LYS A 295 0.42 -15.73 0.15
CA LYS A 295 0.87 -15.64 -1.25
C LYS A 295 2.02 -14.66 -1.43
N TYR A 296 1.91 -13.45 -0.88
CA TYR A 296 2.98 -12.45 -0.97
C TYR A 296 4.22 -12.83 -0.15
N GLU A 297 4.06 -13.58 0.96
CA GLU A 297 5.17 -14.18 1.69
C GLU A 297 5.88 -15.27 0.87
N ALA A 298 5.13 -16.08 0.13
CA ALA A 298 5.70 -17.06 -0.79
C ALA A 298 6.45 -16.38 -1.95
N ASP A 299 5.87 -15.32 -2.53
CA ASP A 299 6.54 -14.50 -3.55
C ASP A 299 7.81 -13.84 -3.02
N PHE A 300 7.78 -13.33 -1.78
CA PHE A 300 8.97 -12.84 -1.09
C PHE A 300 10.04 -13.93 -1.00
N GLN A 301 9.67 -15.14 -0.56
CA GLN A 301 10.63 -16.24 -0.41
C GLN A 301 11.20 -16.71 -1.76
N ASN A 302 10.37 -16.78 -2.80
CA ASN A 302 10.82 -17.09 -4.15
C ASN A 302 11.81 -16.05 -4.67
N THR A 303 11.52 -14.76 -4.44
CA THR A 303 12.41 -13.66 -4.83
C THR A 303 13.72 -13.68 -4.02
N LEU A 304 13.65 -14.06 -2.74
CA LEU A 304 14.83 -14.23 -1.89
C LEU A 304 15.73 -15.35 -2.42
N ASN A 305 15.13 -16.48 -2.83
CA ASN A 305 15.86 -17.59 -3.45
C ASN A 305 16.49 -17.17 -4.80
N GLU A 306 15.88 -16.26 -5.55
CA GLU A 306 16.48 -15.72 -6.77
C GLU A 306 17.67 -14.81 -6.45
N TYR A 307 17.55 -13.94 -5.45
CA TYR A 307 18.65 -13.08 -4.98
C TYR A 307 19.89 -13.90 -4.59
N THR A 308 19.71 -15.02 -3.86
CA THR A 308 20.84 -15.82 -3.37
C THR A 308 21.65 -16.49 -4.48
N LYS A 309 21.12 -16.58 -5.72
CA LYS A 309 21.86 -17.13 -6.86
C LYS A 309 23.11 -16.34 -7.20
N CYS A 310 23.22 -15.07 -6.83
CA CYS A 310 24.45 -14.28 -7.02
C CYS A 310 25.69 -14.94 -6.40
N TYR A 311 25.52 -15.68 -5.29
CA TYR A 311 26.58 -16.40 -4.61
C TYR A 311 27.10 -17.63 -5.38
N SER A 312 26.39 -18.07 -6.43
CA SER A 312 26.83 -19.17 -7.31
C SER A 312 28.20 -18.89 -7.94
N SER A 313 28.50 -17.62 -8.21
CA SER A 313 29.80 -17.16 -8.73
C SER A 313 30.97 -17.47 -7.79
N VAL A 314 30.73 -17.55 -6.47
CA VAL A 314 31.70 -17.95 -5.45
C VAL A 314 31.70 -19.47 -5.25
N ILE A 315 30.51 -20.07 -5.26
CA ILE A 315 30.29 -21.49 -4.97
C ILE A 315 30.89 -22.39 -6.05
N ILE A 316 30.71 -22.06 -7.33
CA ILE A 316 31.13 -22.90 -8.46
C ILE A 316 32.66 -23.12 -8.46
N PRO A 317 33.53 -22.08 -8.38
CA PRO A 317 34.97 -22.29 -8.36
C PRO A 317 35.47 -23.07 -7.13
N ILE A 318 34.78 -22.96 -5.99
CA ILE A 318 35.09 -23.74 -4.78
C ILE A 318 34.79 -25.21 -5.01
N HIS A 319 33.59 -25.54 -5.50
CA HIS A 319 33.22 -26.93 -5.77
C HIS A 319 34.09 -27.57 -6.84
N GLN A 320 34.40 -26.85 -7.93
CA GLN A 320 35.31 -27.33 -8.97
C GLN A 320 36.69 -27.69 -8.41
N MET A 321 37.21 -26.89 -7.48
CA MET A 321 38.50 -27.19 -6.84
C MET A 321 38.41 -28.37 -5.86
N LEU A 322 37.32 -28.47 -5.09
CA LEU A 322 37.08 -29.62 -4.22
C LEU A 322 36.96 -30.92 -5.01
N GLU A 323 36.27 -30.90 -6.14
CA GLU A 323 36.13 -32.03 -7.05
C GLU A 323 37.46 -32.38 -7.73
N TYR A 324 38.21 -31.37 -8.19
CA TYR A 324 39.55 -31.55 -8.74
C TYR A 324 40.46 -32.27 -7.74
N ASP A 325 40.43 -31.86 -6.47
CA ASP A 325 41.20 -32.51 -5.41
C ASP A 325 40.74 -33.93 -5.12
N ASN A 326 39.44 -34.20 -5.10
CA ASN A 326 38.94 -35.56 -4.91
C ASN A 326 39.41 -36.52 -6.02
N ASN A 327 39.47 -36.04 -7.26
CA ASN A 327 39.90 -36.84 -8.43
C ASN A 327 41.42 -36.99 -8.53
N ASN A 328 42.18 -35.95 -8.16
CA ASN A 328 43.63 -35.91 -8.36
C ASN A 328 44.45 -36.17 -7.09
N ARG A 329 43.81 -36.14 -5.91
CA ARG A 329 44.40 -36.31 -4.57
C ARG A 329 45.66 -35.45 -4.38
N LEU A 330 45.49 -34.13 -4.23
CA LEU A 330 46.64 -33.23 -4.18
C LEU A 330 47.54 -33.58 -2.99
N SER A 331 48.83 -33.81 -3.29
CA SER A 331 49.85 -34.07 -2.28
C SER A 331 49.95 -32.91 -1.28
N ASP A 332 50.13 -33.25 -0.01
CA ASP A 332 50.47 -32.28 1.05
C ASP A 332 51.97 -31.96 1.07
N ALA A 333 52.82 -32.83 0.52
CA ALA A 333 54.27 -32.67 0.56
C ALA A 333 54.81 -31.86 -0.64
N LYS A 334 54.31 -32.12 -1.86
CA LYS A 334 54.76 -31.40 -3.06
C LYS A 334 53.71 -31.40 -4.17
N LEU A 335 53.20 -30.22 -4.49
CA LEU A 335 52.27 -30.01 -5.60
C LEU A 335 52.96 -30.01 -6.95
N ARG A 336 52.34 -30.66 -7.95
CA ARG A 336 52.72 -30.58 -9.37
C ARG A 336 52.39 -29.20 -9.91
N ASP A 337 53.09 -28.74 -10.94
CA ASP A 337 52.89 -27.38 -11.48
C ASP A 337 51.45 -27.12 -11.92
N ARG A 338 50.81 -28.11 -12.56
CA ARG A 338 49.38 -28.05 -12.92
C ARG A 338 48.46 -27.87 -11.70
N ASP A 339 48.70 -28.59 -10.60
CA ASP A 339 47.89 -28.46 -9.38
C ASP A 339 48.03 -27.05 -8.78
N ARG A 340 49.25 -26.48 -8.86
CA ARG A 340 49.51 -25.11 -8.41
C ARG A 340 48.76 -24.09 -9.25
N GLU A 341 48.74 -24.27 -10.57
CA GLU A 341 48.01 -23.40 -11.49
C GLU A 341 46.50 -23.46 -11.24
N THR A 342 45.93 -24.66 -11.10
CA THR A 342 44.50 -24.84 -10.79
C THR A 342 44.12 -24.20 -9.45
N LEU A 343 44.95 -24.31 -8.42
CA LEU A 343 44.74 -23.63 -7.13
C LEU A 343 44.77 -22.10 -7.28
N LYS A 344 45.77 -21.56 -8.00
CA LYS A 344 45.87 -20.12 -8.27
C LYS A 344 44.63 -19.58 -8.98
N GLU A 345 44.17 -20.31 -10.01
CA GLU A 345 42.98 -19.95 -10.78
C GLU A 345 41.73 -19.97 -9.90
N SER A 346 41.52 -21.04 -9.13
CA SER A 346 40.38 -21.17 -8.21
C SER A 346 40.32 -20.00 -7.21
N PHE A 347 41.43 -19.72 -6.50
CA PHE A 347 41.48 -18.58 -5.56
C PHE A 347 41.25 -17.24 -6.27
N SER A 348 41.78 -17.06 -7.49
CA SER A 348 41.57 -15.83 -8.26
C SER A 348 40.09 -15.64 -8.64
N LEU A 349 39.42 -16.70 -9.08
CA LEU A 349 37.99 -16.68 -9.42
C LEU A 349 37.13 -16.38 -8.18
N VAL A 350 37.42 -17.03 -7.04
CA VAL A 350 36.72 -16.78 -5.77
C VAL A 350 36.88 -15.32 -5.32
N ASN A 351 38.11 -14.79 -5.35
CA ASN A 351 38.36 -13.39 -4.98
C ASN A 351 37.60 -12.42 -5.89
N THR A 352 37.63 -12.66 -7.21
CA THR A 352 36.94 -11.83 -8.20
C THR A 352 35.42 -11.86 -7.98
N ALA A 353 34.86 -13.03 -7.69
CA ALA A 353 33.43 -13.18 -7.42
C ALA A 353 33.02 -12.43 -6.12
N ILE A 354 33.78 -12.59 -5.04
CA ILE A 354 33.52 -11.87 -3.77
C ILE A 354 33.59 -10.35 -3.98
N ASP A 355 34.65 -9.86 -4.65
CA ASP A 355 34.80 -8.44 -4.94
C ASP A 355 33.67 -7.89 -5.79
N THR A 356 33.24 -8.65 -6.81
CA THR A 356 32.13 -8.28 -7.69
C THR A 356 30.83 -8.13 -6.89
N ILE A 357 30.48 -9.12 -6.06
CA ILE A 357 29.29 -9.06 -5.20
C ILE A 357 29.35 -7.83 -4.27
N ARG A 358 30.52 -7.57 -3.66
CA ARG A 358 30.70 -6.42 -2.79
C ARG A 358 30.50 -5.11 -3.56
N GLN A 359 31.18 -4.94 -4.68
CA GLN A 359 31.09 -3.74 -5.53
C GLN A 359 29.66 -3.49 -6.02
N GLN A 360 28.97 -4.54 -6.49
CA GLN A 360 27.57 -4.44 -6.90
C GLN A 360 26.67 -4.03 -5.73
N SER A 361 26.89 -4.59 -4.54
CA SER A 361 26.10 -4.25 -3.34
C SER A 361 26.20 -2.80 -2.91
N GLU A 362 27.26 -2.08 -3.30
CA GLU A 362 27.41 -0.65 -3.01
C GLU A 362 26.40 0.21 -3.79
N GLN A 363 25.94 -0.27 -4.94
CA GLN A 363 24.96 0.41 -5.78
C GLN A 363 23.52 0.11 -5.37
N TYR A 364 23.32 -0.88 -4.51
CA TYR A 364 22.00 -1.36 -4.11
C TYR A 364 21.54 -0.69 -2.81
N ILE A 365 20.26 -0.33 -2.75
CA ILE A 365 19.62 0.37 -1.65
C ILE A 365 18.64 -0.59 -0.98
N VAL A 366 18.89 -0.91 0.29
CA VAL A 366 17.97 -1.69 1.14
C VAL A 366 17.75 -0.90 2.42
N SER A 367 16.76 -0.01 2.41
CA SER A 367 16.51 0.94 3.49
C SER A 367 16.04 0.25 4.78
N ASP A 368 15.25 -0.82 4.65
CA ASP A 368 14.72 -1.56 5.80
C ASP A 368 15.80 -2.43 6.46
N ALA A 369 16.07 -2.17 7.74
CA ALA A 369 17.15 -2.82 8.47
C ALA A 369 16.94 -4.33 8.66
N ASP A 370 15.71 -4.79 8.90
CA ASP A 370 15.43 -6.22 9.07
C ASP A 370 15.63 -6.98 7.77
N LEU A 371 15.14 -6.43 6.65
CA LEU A 371 15.37 -6.99 5.33
C LEU A 371 16.87 -7.04 5.01
N ARG A 372 17.59 -5.94 5.25
CA ARG A 372 19.04 -5.87 5.03
C ARG A 372 19.79 -6.92 5.84
N ASN A 373 19.45 -7.10 7.11
CA ASN A 373 20.02 -8.13 7.97
C ASN A 373 19.68 -9.54 7.46
N ARG A 374 18.44 -9.77 7.02
CA ARG A 374 18.02 -11.06 6.45
C ARG A 374 18.84 -11.41 5.20
N LEU A 375 19.01 -10.48 4.26
CA LEU A 375 19.82 -10.69 3.04
C LEU A 375 21.28 -11.03 3.35
N ARG A 376 21.88 -10.32 4.33
CA ARG A 376 23.25 -10.59 4.79
C ARG A 376 23.37 -11.97 5.43
N ASN A 377 22.38 -12.36 6.25
CA ASN A 377 22.38 -13.65 6.92
C ASN A 377 22.22 -14.81 5.93
N GLU A 378 21.38 -14.68 4.90
CA GLU A 378 21.30 -15.67 3.82
C GLU A 378 22.66 -15.86 3.13
N GLY A 379 23.33 -14.75 2.78
CA GLY A 379 24.67 -14.82 2.21
C GLY A 379 25.67 -15.56 3.11
N LYS A 380 25.67 -15.24 4.41
CA LYS A 380 26.55 -15.90 5.38
C LYS A 380 26.29 -17.41 5.46
N ASN A 381 25.01 -17.80 5.58
CA ASN A 381 24.59 -19.19 5.68
C ASN A 381 25.02 -20.02 4.46
N ILE A 382 25.04 -19.40 3.28
CA ILE A 382 25.38 -20.07 2.03
C ILE A 382 26.89 -20.22 1.85
N ILE A 383 27.68 -19.16 2.07
CA ILE A 383 29.08 -19.14 1.61
C ILE A 383 30.13 -19.31 2.71
N VAL A 384 29.83 -18.95 3.97
CA VAL A 384 30.89 -18.83 5.00
C VAL A 384 31.49 -20.18 5.35
N GLU A 385 30.65 -21.19 5.64
CA GLU A 385 31.15 -22.52 6.02
C GLU A 385 31.79 -23.23 4.81
N LEU A 386 31.22 -23.07 3.61
CA LEU A 386 31.80 -23.59 2.37
C LEU A 386 33.20 -23.01 2.12
N TYR A 387 33.35 -21.69 2.23
CA TYR A 387 34.64 -21.02 2.07
C TYR A 387 35.63 -21.41 3.16
N LYS A 388 35.19 -21.55 4.42
CA LYS A 388 36.05 -21.97 5.53
C LYS A 388 36.63 -23.36 5.29
N ASN A 389 35.83 -24.30 4.80
CA ASN A 389 36.30 -25.64 4.47
C ASN A 389 37.29 -25.63 3.29
N TYR A 390 36.99 -24.86 2.25
CA TYR A 390 37.90 -24.62 1.13
C TYR A 390 39.24 -24.01 1.58
N TYR A 391 39.18 -22.95 2.39
CA TYR A 391 40.34 -22.25 2.93
C TYR A 391 41.21 -23.18 3.76
N ASN A 392 40.64 -23.87 4.75
CA ASN A 392 41.39 -24.77 5.63
C ASN A 392 42.11 -25.88 4.85
N LYS A 393 41.46 -26.39 3.79
CA LYS A 393 42.00 -27.48 2.96
C LYS A 393 43.13 -27.04 2.04
N PHE A 394 43.06 -25.84 1.47
CA PHE A 394 43.97 -25.44 0.39
C PHE A 394 44.91 -24.28 0.72
N ALA A 395 44.53 -23.39 1.65
CA ALA A 395 45.30 -22.17 1.91
C ALA A 395 46.72 -22.48 2.39
N HIS A 396 46.94 -23.52 3.20
CA HIS A 396 48.25 -23.86 3.74
C HIS A 396 49.20 -24.54 2.73
N LYS A 397 48.70 -24.99 1.58
CA LYS A 397 49.52 -25.69 0.57
C LYS A 397 50.50 -24.73 -0.12
N ASP A 398 51.67 -25.23 -0.51
CA ASP A 398 52.74 -24.45 -1.17
C ASP A 398 52.52 -24.29 -2.69
N PHE A 399 51.41 -23.66 -3.08
CA PHE A 399 51.06 -23.45 -4.49
C PHE A 399 51.62 -22.16 -5.10
N THR A 400 52.04 -21.19 -4.28
CA THR A 400 52.51 -19.88 -4.74
C THR A 400 53.54 -19.27 -3.80
N LYS A 401 54.46 -18.47 -4.35
CA LYS A 401 55.39 -17.63 -3.57
C LYS A 401 54.74 -16.30 -3.14
N ASN A 402 53.65 -15.91 -3.78
CA ASN A 402 52.97 -14.63 -3.54
C ASN A 402 51.58 -14.90 -2.94
N ARG A 403 51.54 -15.30 -1.67
CA ARG A 403 50.34 -15.82 -0.99
C ARG A 403 49.23 -14.77 -0.88
N GLU A 404 49.58 -13.53 -0.54
CA GLU A 404 48.64 -12.41 -0.37
C GLU A 404 47.85 -12.09 -1.64
N LYS A 405 48.42 -12.35 -2.82
CA LYS A 405 47.73 -12.17 -4.10
C LYS A 405 46.51 -13.10 -4.24
N TYR A 406 46.60 -14.33 -3.72
CA TYR A 406 45.60 -15.38 -3.93
C TYR A 406 44.73 -15.62 -2.70
N ILE A 407 45.31 -15.53 -1.50
CA ILE A 407 44.60 -15.71 -0.24
C ILE A 407 44.28 -14.31 0.32
N ARG A 408 43.25 -13.67 -0.23
CA ARG A 408 42.88 -12.27 0.11
C ARG A 408 41.94 -12.15 1.30
N TYR A 409 41.22 -13.22 1.61
CA TYR A 409 40.21 -13.24 2.67
C TYR A 409 40.49 -14.42 3.60
N GLU A 410 40.64 -14.16 4.89
CA GLU A 410 40.42 -15.21 5.90
C GLU A 410 38.90 -15.48 6.04
N PRO A 411 38.49 -16.67 6.52
CA PRO A 411 37.07 -16.99 6.70
C PRO A 411 36.31 -15.93 7.52
N ARG A 412 36.93 -15.42 8.59
CA ARG A 412 36.35 -14.34 9.42
C ARG A 412 36.24 -13.02 8.66
N GLN A 413 37.21 -12.70 7.80
CA GLN A 413 37.18 -11.49 7.00
C GLN A 413 36.08 -11.56 5.93
N LEU A 414 35.86 -12.73 5.32
CA LEU A 414 34.73 -12.95 4.41
C LEU A 414 33.40 -12.75 5.13
N GLU A 415 33.20 -13.35 6.30
CA GLU A 415 31.98 -13.19 7.08
C GLU A 415 31.69 -11.72 7.42
N ILE A 416 32.73 -10.96 7.82
CA ILE A 416 32.63 -9.52 8.06
C ILE A 416 32.28 -8.79 6.76
N ALA A 417 32.91 -9.13 5.64
CA ALA A 417 32.64 -8.49 4.35
C ALA A 417 31.19 -8.69 3.89
N ILE A 418 30.63 -9.90 4.04
CA ILE A 418 29.21 -10.18 3.76
C ILE A 418 28.31 -9.44 4.76
N GLY A 419 28.72 -9.35 6.02
CA GLY A 419 28.03 -8.57 7.05
C GLY A 419 27.93 -7.07 6.74
N LYS A 420 28.73 -6.55 5.81
CA LYS A 420 28.77 -5.15 5.40
C LYS A 420 28.10 -4.85 4.05
N LEU A 421 27.49 -5.83 3.39
CA LEU A 421 26.78 -5.59 2.13
C LEU A 421 25.64 -4.58 2.35
N PHE A 422 25.38 -3.69 1.38
CA PHE A 422 24.34 -2.66 1.46
C PHE A 422 24.58 -1.57 2.53
N GLU A 423 25.79 -1.41 3.08
CA GLU A 423 26.04 -0.40 4.14
C GLU A 423 26.04 1.05 3.65
N HIS A 424 26.41 1.30 2.39
CA HIS A 424 26.64 2.66 1.86
C HIS A 424 25.39 3.57 1.86
N HIS A 425 24.19 3.00 2.01
CA HIS A 425 22.92 3.72 1.94
C HIS A 425 22.03 3.45 3.19
N SER A 426 22.66 3.06 4.31
CA SER A 426 22.00 2.63 5.57
C SER A 426 21.40 3.75 6.38
#